data_AF-A0A359E0U2-F1
#
_entry.id   AF-A0A359E0U2-F1
#
_cell.length_a   1.000
_cell.length_b   1.000
_cell.length_c   1.000
_cell.angle_alpha   90.00
_cell.angle_beta   90.00
_cell.angle_gamma   90.00
#
_symmetry.space_group_name_H-M   'P 1'
#
loop_
_entity.id
_entity.type
_entity.pdbx_description
1 polymer ?
#
loop_
_entity_poly.entity_id
_entity_poly.type
_entity_poly.pdbx_seq_one_letter_code
_entity_poly.pdbx_strand_id
1 'polypeptide(L)'
;MSGYTEVLYVIFAMTIVSTMALNANRIIQVNNYSMVEGQLEEQVIAYSQNIIEESRALAFDEATTYDATGNSTVPVYIPNGFSSLGTDGEAGRTQFDDFDDFNGFSETVSIAGVKYDVNVVVEYVVTSDFETYTKSFNKSTLKRITVNMESDFLRKNQNSDNTNYNFSFIRSYYAD
;
A
#
# COMPACT_ATOMS: atom_id res chain seq x y z
N MET A 1 15.97 67.36 -15.70
CA MET A 1 15.06 66.19 -15.85
C MET A 1 15.72 64.88 -15.35
N SER A 2 16.49 64.88 -14.24
CA SER A 2 17.14 63.63 -13.75
C SER A 2 16.22 62.71 -12.94
N GLY A 3 15.17 63.26 -12.30
CA GLY A 3 14.26 62.47 -11.45
C GLY A 3 13.43 61.42 -12.21
N TYR A 4 13.12 61.62 -13.49
CA TYR A 4 12.37 60.64 -14.29
C TYR A 4 13.17 59.35 -14.56
N THR A 5 14.49 59.46 -14.68
CA THR A 5 15.39 58.31 -14.88
C THR A 5 15.52 57.49 -13.60
N GLU A 6 15.62 58.14 -12.44
CA GLU A 6 15.65 57.47 -11.13
C GLU A 6 14.35 56.71 -10.85
N VAL A 7 13.19 57.31 -11.14
CA VAL A 7 11.88 56.64 -11.02
C VAL A 7 11.80 55.42 -11.93
N LEU A 8 12.32 55.50 -13.17
CA LEU A 8 12.34 54.38 -14.09
C LEU A 8 13.19 53.21 -13.56
N TYR A 9 14.37 53.50 -12.98
CA TYR A 9 15.22 52.48 -12.36
C TYR A 9 14.58 51.83 -11.14
N VAL A 10 13.87 52.61 -10.31
CA VAL A 10 13.14 52.07 -9.16
C VAL A 10 12.01 51.15 -9.62
N ILE A 11 11.24 51.56 -10.63
CA ILE A 11 10.18 50.71 -11.20
C ILE A 11 10.77 49.40 -11.73
N PHE A 12 11.86 49.46 -12.49
CA PHE A 12 12.52 48.27 -13.05
C PHE A 12 13.08 47.34 -11.97
N ALA A 13 13.69 47.91 -10.92
CA ALA A 13 14.16 47.14 -9.77
C ALA A 13 13.00 46.45 -9.04
N MET A 14 11.86 47.14 -8.85
CA MET A 14 10.68 46.56 -8.25
C MET A 14 10.09 45.42 -9.09
N THR A 15 10.05 45.53 -10.43
CA THR A 15 9.58 44.43 -11.27
C THR A 15 10.48 43.20 -11.17
N ILE A 16 11.80 43.38 -11.17
CA ILE A 16 12.74 42.25 -11.01
C ILE A 16 12.52 41.57 -9.65
N VAL A 17 12.48 42.35 -8.57
CA VAL A 17 12.28 41.81 -7.21
C VAL A 17 10.92 41.12 -7.08
N SER A 18 9.86 41.70 -7.63
CA SER A 18 8.53 41.09 -7.63
C SER A 18 8.53 39.75 -8.38
N THR A 19 9.20 39.67 -9.53
CA THR A 19 9.26 38.43 -10.32
C THR A 19 10.08 37.36 -9.60
N MET A 20 11.18 37.75 -8.94
CA MET A 20 11.96 36.85 -8.08
C MET A 20 11.14 36.34 -6.89
N ALA A 21 10.40 37.22 -6.21
CA ALA A 21 9.54 36.84 -5.08
C ALA A 21 8.43 35.87 -5.52
N LEU A 22 7.79 36.11 -6.67
CA LEU A 22 6.78 35.22 -7.23
C LEU A 22 7.37 33.84 -7.58
N ASN A 23 8.56 33.79 -8.19
CA ASN A 23 9.24 32.53 -8.48
C ASN A 23 9.63 31.79 -7.22
N ALA A 24 10.15 32.48 -6.20
CA ALA A 24 10.48 31.89 -4.91
C ALA A 24 9.25 31.28 -4.23
N ASN A 25 8.14 32.02 -4.19
CA ASN A 25 6.88 31.53 -3.63
C ASN A 25 6.35 30.31 -4.39
N ARG A 26 6.45 30.31 -5.73
CA ARG A 26 6.05 29.15 -6.54
C ARG A 26 6.90 27.91 -6.22
N ILE A 27 8.21 28.08 -6.08
CA ILE A 27 9.11 26.98 -5.72
C ILE A 27 8.78 26.45 -4.31
N ILE A 28 8.57 27.34 -3.34
CA ILE A 28 8.19 26.95 -1.98
C ILE A 28 6.86 26.19 -2.00
N GLN A 29 5.88 26.65 -2.77
CA GLN A 29 4.58 25.99 -2.87
C GLN A 29 4.68 24.59 -3.49
N VAL A 30 5.45 24.43 -4.57
CA VAL A 30 5.69 23.12 -5.21
C VAL A 30 6.42 22.18 -4.27
N ASN A 31 7.45 22.67 -3.57
CA ASN A 31 8.19 21.86 -2.61
C ASN A 31 7.32 21.43 -1.42
N ASN A 32 6.49 22.33 -0.89
CA ASN A 32 5.57 21.99 0.20
C ASN A 32 4.55 20.94 -0.25
N TYR A 33 4.01 21.07 -1.46
CA TYR A 33 3.09 20.08 -2.02
C TYR A 33 3.77 18.70 -2.14
N SER A 34 4.96 18.66 -2.77
CA SER A 34 5.72 17.41 -2.94
C SER A 34 6.15 16.79 -1.60
N MET A 35 6.47 17.62 -0.59
CA MET A 35 6.80 17.14 0.75
C MET A 35 5.59 16.50 1.43
N VAL A 36 4.41 17.13 1.36
CA VAL A 36 3.19 16.59 1.94
C VAL A 36 2.77 15.31 1.23
N GLU A 37 2.85 15.26 -0.10
CA GLU A 37 2.59 14.05 -0.89
C GLU A 37 3.52 12.91 -0.46
N GLY A 38 4.83 13.14 -0.38
CA GLY A 38 5.79 12.13 0.07
C GLY A 38 5.54 11.63 1.50
N GLN A 39 5.13 12.50 2.42
CA GLN A 39 4.77 12.10 3.79
C GLN A 39 3.52 11.22 3.85
N LEU A 40 2.55 11.46 2.96
CA LEU A 40 1.36 10.62 2.86
C LEU A 40 1.69 9.27 2.24
N GLU A 41 2.51 9.25 1.19
CA GLU A 41 2.99 8.02 0.55
C GLU A 41 3.76 7.12 1.51
N GLU A 42 4.66 7.69 2.33
CA GLU A 42 5.42 6.92 3.33
C GLU A 42 4.50 6.23 4.34
N GLN A 43 3.46 6.91 4.80
CA GLN A 43 2.48 6.33 5.74
C GLN A 43 1.64 5.23 5.08
N VAL A 44 1.26 5.42 3.81
CA VAL A 44 0.54 4.40 3.01
C VAL A 44 1.40 3.15 2.84
N ILE A 45 2.68 3.32 2.51
CA ILE A 45 3.65 2.22 2.42
C ILE A 45 3.76 1.50 3.76
N ALA A 46 3.97 2.24 4.85
CA ALA A 46 4.15 1.67 6.19
C ALA A 46 2.92 0.86 6.64
N TYR A 47 1.71 1.38 6.39
CA TYR A 47 0.47 0.68 6.73
C TYR A 47 0.29 -0.61 5.91
N SER A 48 0.55 -0.55 4.61
CA SER A 48 0.45 -1.72 3.72
C SER A 48 1.47 -2.80 4.09
N GLN A 49 2.71 -2.40 4.41
CA GLN A 49 3.74 -3.31 4.90
C GLN A 49 3.36 -3.92 6.23
N ASN A 50 2.74 -3.16 7.14
CA ASN A 50 2.30 -3.69 8.42
C ASN A 50 1.26 -4.82 8.25
N ILE A 51 0.33 -4.70 7.29
CA ILE A 51 -0.61 -5.78 6.95
C ILE A 51 0.13 -7.03 6.45
N ILE A 52 1.10 -6.85 5.55
CA ILE A 52 1.88 -7.96 5.00
C ILE A 52 2.71 -8.65 6.09
N GLU A 53 3.34 -7.89 6.99
CA GLU A 53 4.13 -8.46 8.07
C GLU A 53 3.26 -9.20 9.10
N GLU A 54 2.06 -8.68 9.38
CA GLU A 54 1.11 -9.36 10.26
C GLU A 54 0.65 -10.68 9.64
N SER A 55 0.25 -10.69 8.36
CA SER A 55 -0.15 -11.94 7.71
C SER A 55 1.00 -12.95 7.66
N ARG A 56 2.24 -12.50 7.45
CA ARG A 56 3.44 -13.36 7.49
C ARG A 56 3.70 -13.99 8.86
N ALA A 57 3.32 -13.33 9.94
CA ALA A 57 3.50 -13.85 11.29
C ALA A 57 2.52 -14.98 11.66
N LEU A 58 1.39 -15.07 10.93
CA LEU A 58 0.36 -16.08 11.14
C LEU A 58 0.68 -17.40 10.44
N ALA A 59 -0.13 -18.43 10.71
CA ALA A 59 -0.02 -19.73 10.05
C ALA A 59 -0.24 -19.59 8.53
N PHE A 60 0.21 -20.57 7.73
CA PHE A 60 0.04 -20.50 6.28
C PHE A 60 -1.43 -20.73 5.85
N ASP A 61 -2.17 -21.49 6.66
CA ASP A 61 -3.49 -22.06 6.38
C ASP A 61 -4.02 -22.71 7.68
N GLU A 62 -5.33 -22.77 7.91
CA GLU A 62 -5.96 -23.47 9.04
C GLU A 62 -5.42 -24.90 9.20
N ALA A 63 -5.25 -25.64 8.09
CA ALA A 63 -4.77 -27.01 8.10
C ALA A 63 -3.28 -27.15 8.51
N THR A 64 -2.55 -26.03 8.57
CA THR A 64 -1.13 -25.96 8.95
C THR A 64 -0.90 -25.49 10.39
N THR A 65 -1.99 -25.33 11.16
CA THR A 65 -1.97 -24.89 12.56
C THR A 65 -1.25 -25.88 13.49
N TYR A 66 -1.20 -25.54 14.77
CA TYR A 66 -0.52 -26.34 15.78
C TYR A 66 -1.54 -27.24 16.50
N ASP A 67 -1.17 -28.50 16.77
CA ASP A 67 -1.94 -29.35 17.69
C ASP A 67 -2.01 -28.68 19.08
N ALA A 68 -2.97 -29.06 19.93
CA ALA A 68 -3.08 -28.61 21.33
C ALA A 68 -1.77 -28.72 22.16
N THR A 69 -0.78 -29.47 21.67
CA THR A 69 0.57 -29.68 22.23
C THR A 69 1.64 -28.79 21.59
N GLY A 70 1.29 -27.92 20.63
CA GLY A 70 2.21 -26.96 19.99
C GLY A 70 3.04 -27.52 18.83
N ASN A 71 2.70 -28.71 18.29
CA ASN A 71 3.38 -29.28 17.13
C ASN A 71 2.73 -28.77 15.84
N SER A 72 3.52 -28.26 14.89
CA SER A 72 3.01 -27.85 13.58
C SER A 72 2.44 -29.07 12.85
N THR A 73 1.12 -29.08 12.61
CA THR A 73 0.48 -30.16 11.84
C THR A 73 0.68 -29.87 10.37
N VAL A 74 1.77 -30.39 9.81
CA VAL A 74 1.96 -30.48 8.35
C VAL A 74 0.81 -31.29 7.73
N PRO A 75 0.07 -30.76 6.74
CA PRO A 75 -0.98 -31.52 6.07
C PRO A 75 -0.44 -32.80 5.45
N VAL A 76 -1.14 -33.91 5.64
CA VAL A 76 -0.73 -35.25 5.13
C VAL A 76 -0.64 -35.27 3.60
N TYR A 77 -1.42 -34.42 2.93
CA TYR A 77 -1.44 -34.30 1.46
C TYR A 77 -1.23 -32.84 1.04
N ILE A 78 -0.06 -32.51 0.51
CA ILE A 78 0.22 -31.19 -0.04
C ILE A 78 0.08 -31.24 -1.57
N PRO A 79 -0.68 -30.35 -2.25
CA PRO A 79 -1.46 -29.22 -1.72
C PRO A 79 -2.96 -29.52 -1.50
N ASN A 80 -3.40 -30.77 -1.68
CA ASN A 80 -4.84 -31.14 -1.57
C ASN A 80 -5.43 -30.99 -0.16
N GLY A 81 -4.59 -30.89 0.87
CA GLY A 81 -4.95 -30.77 2.28
C GLY A 81 -4.96 -29.34 2.81
N PHE A 82 -4.69 -28.32 1.99
CA PHE A 82 -4.92 -26.92 2.38
C PHE A 82 -6.41 -26.56 2.35
N SER A 83 -6.86 -25.50 3.01
CA SER A 83 -8.24 -25.00 3.01
C SER A 83 -8.52 -24.12 1.78
N SER A 84 -9.68 -23.46 1.72
CA SER A 84 -10.01 -22.48 0.68
C SER A 84 -9.74 -21.08 1.19
N LEU A 85 -9.23 -20.20 0.32
CA LEU A 85 -8.90 -18.82 0.69
C LEU A 85 -10.14 -18.05 1.18
N GLY A 86 -10.02 -17.37 2.31
CA GLY A 86 -11.07 -16.55 2.91
C GLY A 86 -11.16 -16.80 4.40
N THR A 87 -12.03 -16.03 5.07
CA THR A 87 -12.29 -16.18 6.51
C THR A 87 -13.23 -17.35 6.77
N ASP A 88 -12.98 -18.08 7.86
CA ASP A 88 -13.78 -19.20 8.35
C ASP A 88 -14.76 -18.82 9.48
N GLY A 89 -14.92 -17.51 9.73
CA GLY A 89 -15.91 -16.95 10.65
C GLY A 89 -15.45 -15.71 11.40
N GLU A 90 -14.22 -15.28 11.15
CA GLU A 90 -13.55 -14.13 11.73
C GLU A 90 -14.22 -12.84 11.26
N ALA A 91 -14.54 -11.96 12.21
CA ALA A 91 -15.22 -10.71 11.91
C ALA A 91 -14.27 -9.59 11.45
N GLY A 92 -12.95 -9.80 11.49
CA GLY A 92 -11.97 -8.84 11.00
C GLY A 92 -10.54 -9.11 11.47
N ARG A 93 -9.65 -8.22 11.05
CA ARG A 93 -8.18 -8.31 11.17
C ARG A 93 -7.64 -8.76 12.52
N THR A 94 -8.28 -8.39 13.64
CA THR A 94 -7.84 -8.77 14.99
C THR A 94 -8.13 -10.23 15.36
N GLN A 95 -8.95 -10.92 14.57
CA GLN A 95 -9.36 -12.31 14.79
C GLN A 95 -8.74 -13.26 13.76
N PHE A 96 -8.06 -12.73 12.74
CA PHE A 96 -7.37 -13.54 11.73
C PHE A 96 -6.27 -14.35 12.40
N ASP A 97 -6.24 -15.65 12.13
CA ASP A 97 -5.29 -16.58 12.72
C ASP A 97 -4.42 -17.30 11.67
N ASP A 98 -4.77 -17.18 10.39
CA ASP A 98 -3.96 -17.64 9.27
C ASP A 98 -3.73 -16.59 8.16
N PHE A 99 -2.92 -16.96 7.16
CA PHE A 99 -2.48 -16.06 6.09
C PHE A 99 -3.59 -15.73 5.09
N ASP A 100 -4.56 -16.62 4.91
CA ASP A 100 -5.61 -16.49 3.90
C ASP A 100 -6.90 -15.85 4.37
N ASP A 101 -7.09 -15.69 5.67
CA ASP A 101 -8.11 -14.83 6.26
C ASP A 101 -8.08 -13.39 5.71
N PHE A 102 -6.90 -12.92 5.31
CA PHE A 102 -6.73 -11.59 4.71
C PHE A 102 -7.37 -11.47 3.32
N ASN A 103 -7.80 -12.58 2.71
CA ASN A 103 -8.44 -12.56 1.40
C ASN A 103 -9.82 -11.89 1.45
N GLY A 104 -9.98 -10.78 0.73
CA GLY A 104 -11.22 -10.03 0.70
C GLY A 104 -11.40 -9.08 1.88
N PHE A 105 -10.36 -8.89 2.71
CA PHE A 105 -10.38 -7.88 3.76
C PHE A 105 -10.44 -6.47 3.14
N SER A 106 -11.40 -5.67 3.61
CA SER A 106 -11.56 -4.29 3.19
C SER A 106 -11.81 -3.38 4.39
N GLU A 107 -11.11 -2.25 4.46
CA GLU A 107 -11.28 -1.26 5.53
C GLU A 107 -11.03 0.15 4.99
N THR A 108 -11.75 1.16 5.52
CA THR A 108 -11.43 2.57 5.29
C THR A 108 -10.61 3.12 6.46
N VAL A 109 -9.34 3.44 6.22
CA VAL A 109 -8.43 4.03 7.22
C VAL A 109 -8.24 5.52 6.98
N SER A 110 -8.13 6.30 8.07
CA SER A 110 -7.83 7.74 8.00
C SER A 110 -6.38 8.00 8.39
N ILE A 111 -5.53 8.26 7.40
CA ILE A 111 -4.10 8.56 7.58
C ILE A 111 -3.89 10.06 7.38
N ALA A 112 -3.38 10.74 8.40
CA ALA A 112 -3.13 12.20 8.39
C ALA A 112 -4.34 13.05 7.92
N GLY A 113 -5.57 12.59 8.20
CA GLY A 113 -6.81 13.28 7.84
C GLY A 113 -7.34 12.99 6.44
N VAL A 114 -6.63 12.15 5.66
CA VAL A 114 -7.07 11.65 4.36
C VAL A 114 -7.60 10.23 4.53
N LYS A 115 -8.76 9.95 3.92
CA LYS A 115 -9.34 8.61 3.89
C LYS A 115 -8.73 7.78 2.77
N TYR A 116 -8.40 6.54 3.09
CA TYR A 116 -7.89 5.52 2.19
C TYR A 116 -8.78 4.29 2.29
N ASP A 117 -9.15 3.73 1.15
CA ASP A 117 -9.83 2.45 1.08
C ASP A 117 -8.78 1.36 0.82
N VAL A 118 -8.67 0.45 1.79
CA VAL A 118 -7.73 -0.65 1.79
C VAL A 118 -8.47 -1.90 1.36
N ASN A 119 -7.93 -2.63 0.39
CA ASN A 119 -8.46 -3.90 -0.07
C ASN A 119 -7.33 -4.91 -0.18
N VAL A 120 -7.50 -6.08 0.41
CA VAL A 120 -6.50 -7.13 0.42
C VAL A 120 -7.02 -8.35 -0.33
N VAL A 121 -6.18 -8.91 -1.20
CA VAL A 121 -6.50 -10.10 -1.99
C VAL A 121 -5.38 -11.11 -1.79
N VAL A 122 -5.75 -12.33 -1.43
CA VAL A 122 -4.82 -13.46 -1.36
C VAL A 122 -5.15 -14.43 -2.48
N GLU A 123 -4.12 -14.95 -3.15
CA GLU A 123 -4.28 -15.86 -4.27
C GLU A 123 -3.25 -16.98 -4.21
N TYR A 124 -3.63 -18.21 -4.55
CA TYR A 124 -2.65 -19.26 -4.79
C TYR A 124 -1.88 -18.99 -6.08
N VAL A 125 -0.56 -19.19 -6.05
CA VAL A 125 0.32 -18.99 -7.22
C VAL A 125 1.15 -20.23 -7.52
N VAL A 126 1.56 -20.39 -8.78
CA VAL A 126 2.41 -21.52 -9.21
C VAL A 126 3.89 -21.15 -9.20
N THR A 127 4.19 -19.89 -9.49
CA THR A 127 5.55 -19.38 -9.60
C THR A 127 5.87 -18.44 -8.44
N SER A 128 7.12 -18.44 -8.01
CA SER A 128 7.64 -17.52 -6.98
C SER A 128 8.10 -16.18 -7.55
N ASP A 129 7.97 -15.99 -8.87
CA ASP A 129 8.31 -14.74 -9.53
C ASP A 129 7.19 -13.72 -9.30
N PHE A 130 7.57 -12.53 -8.83
CA PHE A 130 6.67 -11.42 -8.55
C PHE A 130 6.18 -10.72 -9.82
N GLU A 131 6.98 -10.72 -10.89
CA GLU A 131 6.67 -9.99 -12.13
C GLU A 131 5.83 -10.86 -13.09
N THR A 132 6.16 -12.16 -13.18
CA THR A 132 5.46 -13.13 -14.05
C THR A 132 4.77 -14.24 -13.27
N TYR A 133 4.04 -13.85 -12.23
CA TYR A 133 3.26 -14.81 -11.44
C TYR A 133 2.09 -15.39 -12.25
N THR A 134 1.82 -16.69 -12.08
CA THR A 134 0.61 -17.33 -12.60
C THR A 134 -0.29 -17.73 -11.45
N LYS A 135 -1.54 -17.24 -11.46
CA LYS A 135 -2.57 -17.66 -10.53
C LYS A 135 -2.85 -19.16 -10.71
N SER A 136 -2.80 -19.89 -9.61
CA SER A 136 -3.21 -21.28 -9.58
C SER A 136 -4.72 -21.36 -9.38
N PHE A 137 -5.40 -22.14 -10.24
CA PHE A 137 -6.82 -22.46 -10.05
C PHE A 137 -7.04 -23.53 -8.96
N ASN A 138 -5.98 -24.28 -8.65
CA ASN A 138 -5.96 -25.28 -7.58
C ASN A 138 -5.12 -24.79 -6.40
N LYS A 139 -5.30 -25.42 -5.24
CA LYS A 139 -4.46 -25.18 -4.06
C LYS A 139 -2.98 -25.39 -4.41
N SER A 140 -2.13 -24.50 -3.90
CA SER A 140 -0.69 -24.50 -4.17
C SER A 140 0.08 -24.25 -2.86
N THR A 141 1.36 -24.58 -2.86
CA THR A 141 2.28 -24.32 -1.74
C THR A 141 2.76 -22.88 -1.70
N LEU A 142 2.32 -22.04 -2.64
CA LEU A 142 2.62 -20.62 -2.69
C LEU A 142 1.30 -19.84 -2.63
N LYS A 143 1.24 -18.86 -1.72
CA LYS A 143 0.15 -17.87 -1.62
C LYS A 143 0.75 -16.47 -1.84
N ARG A 144 0.08 -15.63 -2.62
CA ARG A 144 0.43 -14.22 -2.81
C ARG A 144 -0.60 -13.36 -2.13
N ILE A 145 -0.17 -12.44 -1.28
CA ILE A 145 -1.00 -11.36 -0.74
C ILE A 145 -0.75 -10.09 -1.55
N THR A 146 -1.82 -9.38 -1.88
CA THR A 146 -1.79 -8.09 -2.56
C THR A 146 -2.65 -7.10 -1.77
N VAL A 147 -2.03 -6.06 -1.25
CA VAL A 147 -2.68 -4.95 -0.55
C VAL A 147 -2.81 -3.79 -1.53
N ASN A 148 -4.04 -3.40 -1.82
CA ASN A 148 -4.38 -2.24 -2.64
C ASN A 148 -4.88 -1.14 -1.71
N MET A 149 -4.27 0.04 -1.80
CA MET A 149 -4.75 1.23 -1.10
C MET A 149 -5.12 2.30 -2.11
N GLU A 150 -6.37 2.73 -2.06
CA GLU A 150 -6.88 3.78 -2.94
C GLU A 150 -7.24 5.02 -2.14
N SER A 151 -6.98 6.19 -2.71
CA SER A 151 -7.45 7.47 -2.16
C SER A 151 -8.04 8.34 -3.25
N ASP A 152 -9.22 8.89 -2.98
CA ASP A 152 -9.85 9.93 -3.82
C ASP A 152 -9.11 11.27 -3.68
N PHE A 153 -8.44 11.52 -2.55
CA PHE A 153 -7.75 12.79 -2.31
C PHE A 153 -6.44 12.93 -3.09
N LEU A 154 -5.68 11.83 -3.23
CA LEU A 154 -4.41 11.82 -3.96
C LEU A 154 -4.58 11.69 -5.48
N ARG A 155 -5.78 11.91 -6.03
CA ARG A 155 -6.02 11.82 -7.47
C ARG A 155 -5.07 12.74 -8.22
N LYS A 156 -4.22 12.12 -9.04
CA LYS A 156 -3.28 12.79 -9.95
C LYS A 156 -3.99 13.69 -10.96
N ASN A 157 -5.29 13.51 -11.17
CA ASN A 157 -6.13 14.38 -12.01
C ASN A 157 -7.62 14.32 -11.62
N GLN A 158 -8.34 15.44 -11.76
CA GLN A 158 -9.79 15.57 -11.51
C GLN A 158 -10.67 14.67 -12.41
N ASN A 159 -10.07 14.01 -13.42
CA ASN A 159 -10.72 13.04 -14.32
C ASN A 159 -9.91 11.71 -14.45
N SER A 160 -8.90 11.49 -13.61
CA SER A 160 -8.08 10.26 -13.62
C SER A 160 -8.55 9.28 -12.56
N ASP A 161 -8.23 8.01 -12.81
CA ASP A 161 -8.32 6.90 -11.87
C ASP A 161 -7.68 7.28 -10.52
N ASN A 162 -8.22 6.73 -9.44
CA ASN A 162 -7.69 6.88 -8.09
C ASN A 162 -6.21 6.51 -8.07
N THR A 163 -5.42 7.20 -7.26
CA THR A 163 -4.03 6.78 -7.04
C THR A 163 -4.07 5.49 -6.23
N ASN A 164 -3.71 4.39 -6.89
CA ASN A 164 -3.70 3.05 -6.32
C ASN A 164 -2.26 2.66 -5.98
N TYR A 165 -2.02 2.41 -4.70
CA TYR A 165 -0.77 1.84 -4.21
C TYR A 165 -0.94 0.34 -4.05
N ASN A 166 -0.21 -0.43 -4.85
CA ASN A 166 -0.24 -1.89 -4.84
C ASN A 166 1.06 -2.42 -4.20
N PHE A 167 0.92 -3.16 -3.10
CA PHE A 167 2.01 -3.88 -2.48
C PHE A 167 1.69 -5.36 -2.51
N SER A 168 2.67 -6.19 -2.88
CA SER A 168 2.43 -7.61 -2.94
C SER A 168 3.60 -8.43 -2.43
N PHE A 169 3.28 -9.55 -1.80
CA PHE A 169 4.24 -10.48 -1.23
C PHE A 169 3.83 -11.92 -1.56
N ILE A 170 4.80 -12.76 -1.93
CA ILE A 170 4.59 -14.20 -2.18
C ILE A 170 5.19 -14.97 -1.02
N ARG A 171 4.35 -15.69 -0.30
CA ARG A 171 4.73 -16.62 0.76
C ARG A 171 4.80 -18.03 0.21
N SER A 172 5.88 -18.74 0.54
CA SER A 172 6.03 -20.17 0.28
C SER A 172 5.83 -20.95 1.57
N TYR A 173 5.10 -22.06 1.49
CA TYR A 173 4.93 -22.99 2.60
C TYR A 173 6.25 -23.63 3.04
N TYR A 174 7.16 -23.90 2.10
CA TYR A 174 8.43 -24.60 2.36
C TYR A 174 9.61 -23.69 2.72
N ALA A 175 9.39 -22.38 2.73
CA ALA A 175 10.44 -21.43 3.10
C ALA A 175 10.20 -21.00 4.56
N ASP A 176 11.03 -21.52 5.47
CA ASP A 176 11.30 -20.91 6.78
C ASP A 176 11.87 -19.48 6.59
#